data_AF-A0A956YXD3-F1
#
_entry.id   AF-A0A956YXD3-F1
#
_cell.length_a   1.000
_cell.length_b   1.000
_cell.length_c   1.000
_cell.angle_alpha   90.00
_cell.angle_beta   90.00
_cell.angle_gamma   90.00
#
_symmetry.space_group_name_H-M   'P 1'
#
loop_
_entity.id
_entity.type
_entity.pdbx_description
1 polymer ?
#
loop_
_entity_poly.entity_id
_entity_poly.type
_entity_poly.pdbx_seq_one_letter_code
_entity_poly.pdbx_strand_id
1 'polypeptide(L)'
;MSHVFISYSRTDVDAANAFAALLRTSGHSVFIDYQSIAPGEDFPERLAREIEKSDMLLYLVSAASVDSRWVKSEVQYAFNHRKQIIVVRLDLTPLPRTLFFLTMTDYVEATYWNTSSTLRPETVEKLSRALSLTPNPAPAPPSPSPATKPGLVVARIGPADFRSIGDAIKKAPEGSTIYVKPGLYRESITLNKPVELIGDGPREDIVIEVTQGNCLRMSTDYAIVRGLTLRQRSGAEAENTAVYVPQGRLVLEDCDLTSDSVACLETKGGGSDPIVRRCRIFNGNQGGIFVHEYGRGTYEDCQVFGNGLAGIEAKVNANPVIRRCQIYDNRGSGIFVHTEGAGSFEDCEIHANLFHGVNIRNQGNPTLRGCTITRNEEYGVRAHDGAKGTVTNCDLRDNGWGTWHIDDSSNVTRRDNQE
;
A
#
# COMPACT_ATOMS: atom_id res chain seq x y z
N MET A 1 2.36 2.63 -33.81
CA MET A 1 0.90 2.52 -33.95
C MET A 1 0.41 1.86 -32.68
N SER A 2 -0.44 2.52 -31.89
CA SER A 2 -0.78 2.08 -30.53
C SER A 2 -2.29 1.85 -30.39
N HIS A 3 -2.67 0.91 -29.53
CA HIS A 3 -4.05 0.69 -29.12
C HIS A 3 -4.37 1.54 -27.87
N VAL A 4 -5.36 2.43 -27.99
CA VAL A 4 -5.72 3.39 -26.96
C VAL A 4 -7.10 3.07 -26.40
N PHE A 5 -7.19 2.87 -25.08
CA PHE A 5 -8.44 2.80 -24.35
C PHE A 5 -8.86 4.20 -23.90
N ILE A 6 -10.06 4.67 -24.23
CA ILE A 6 -10.57 5.96 -23.72
C ILE A 6 -11.50 5.70 -22.54
N SER A 7 -11.09 6.16 -21.35
CA SER A 7 -11.92 6.12 -20.14
C SER A 7 -12.55 7.50 -19.90
N TYR A 8 -13.88 7.54 -19.86
CA TYR A 8 -14.66 8.78 -19.81
C TYR A 8 -16.03 8.54 -19.15
N SER A 9 -16.67 9.61 -18.65
CA SER A 9 -18.08 9.53 -18.24
C SER A 9 -18.98 9.57 -19.48
N ARG A 10 -20.11 8.87 -19.47
CA ARG A 10 -21.11 8.92 -20.58
C ARG A 10 -21.59 10.34 -20.91
N THR A 11 -21.55 11.25 -19.93
CA THR A 11 -21.85 12.68 -20.13
C THR A 11 -20.87 13.38 -21.08
N ASP A 12 -19.68 12.80 -21.27
CA ASP A 12 -18.57 13.37 -22.02
C ASP A 12 -18.36 12.62 -23.36
N VAL A 13 -19.38 11.90 -23.83
CA VAL A 13 -19.30 11.04 -25.04
C VAL A 13 -18.89 11.81 -26.29
N ASP A 14 -19.33 13.06 -26.44
CA ASP A 14 -18.95 13.90 -27.58
C ASP A 14 -17.45 14.24 -27.55
N ALA A 15 -16.90 14.49 -26.35
CA ALA A 15 -15.46 14.69 -26.17
C ALA A 15 -14.68 13.42 -26.51
N ALA A 16 -15.12 12.30 -25.95
CA ALA A 16 -14.49 11.01 -26.19
C ALA A 16 -14.49 10.65 -27.68
N ASN A 17 -15.61 10.85 -28.39
CA ASN A 17 -15.71 10.59 -29.82
C ASN A 17 -14.76 11.44 -30.66
N ALA A 18 -14.55 12.69 -30.29
CA ALA A 18 -13.61 13.55 -31.01
C ALA A 18 -12.15 13.19 -30.76
N PHE A 19 -11.78 12.86 -29.52
CA PHE A 19 -10.46 12.30 -29.24
C PHE A 19 -10.25 10.98 -29.98
N ALA A 20 -11.27 10.12 -30.04
CA ALA A 20 -11.21 8.88 -30.82
C ALA A 20 -11.02 9.13 -32.32
N ALA A 21 -11.74 10.09 -32.90
CA ALA A 21 -11.61 10.45 -34.31
C ALA A 21 -10.21 10.99 -34.63
N LEU A 22 -9.67 11.86 -33.75
CA LEU A 22 -8.30 12.37 -33.87
C LEU A 22 -7.28 11.23 -33.84
N LEU A 23 -7.34 10.38 -32.81
CA LEU A 23 -6.42 9.26 -32.63
C LEU A 23 -6.45 8.28 -33.82
N ARG A 24 -7.65 7.97 -34.32
CA ARG A 24 -7.83 7.13 -35.51
C ARG A 24 -7.23 7.76 -36.77
N THR A 25 -7.40 9.06 -36.97
CA THR A 25 -6.83 9.80 -38.10
C THR A 25 -5.30 9.85 -38.02
N SER A 26 -4.74 9.89 -36.81
CA SER A 26 -3.31 9.75 -36.53
C SER A 26 -2.79 8.31 -36.60
N GLY A 27 -3.65 7.35 -37.00
CA GLY A 27 -3.29 5.95 -37.21
C GLY A 27 -3.40 5.04 -35.98
N HIS A 28 -3.83 5.52 -34.81
CA HIS A 28 -4.00 4.68 -33.62
C HIS A 28 -5.32 3.89 -33.67
N SER A 29 -5.32 2.68 -33.11
CA SER A 29 -6.58 1.95 -32.89
C SER A 29 -7.19 2.39 -31.57
N VAL A 30 -8.50 2.63 -31.53
CA VAL A 30 -9.16 3.21 -30.35
C VAL A 30 -10.34 2.35 -29.92
N PHE A 31 -10.31 1.96 -28.64
CA PHE A 31 -11.46 1.41 -27.94
C PHE A 31 -12.19 2.53 -27.19
N ILE A 32 -13.45 2.76 -27.55
CA ILE A 32 -14.35 3.74 -26.95
C ILE A 32 -15.78 3.17 -26.95
N ASP A 33 -16.40 3.19 -25.79
CA ASP A 33 -17.82 2.92 -25.54
C ASP A 33 -18.29 1.44 -25.50
N TYR A 34 -19.34 1.28 -24.69
CA TYR A 34 -19.86 0.19 -23.90
C TYR A 34 -21.14 -0.43 -24.48
N GLN A 35 -21.35 -0.38 -25.80
CA GLN A 35 -22.58 -0.87 -26.42
C GLN A 35 -22.35 -2.06 -27.34
N SER A 36 -22.45 -3.26 -26.75
CA SER A 36 -22.99 -4.51 -27.32
C SER A 36 -22.58 -5.66 -26.41
N ILE A 37 -23.35 -5.90 -25.35
CA ILE A 37 -23.19 -7.09 -24.50
C ILE A 37 -24.44 -7.93 -24.66
N ALA A 38 -24.24 -9.19 -25.05
CA ALA A 38 -25.31 -10.18 -24.98
C ALA A 38 -25.64 -10.46 -23.50
N PRO A 39 -26.91 -10.67 -23.13
CA PRO A 39 -27.26 -11.02 -21.76
C PRO A 39 -26.42 -12.20 -21.25
N GLY A 40 -25.65 -12.00 -20.16
CA GLY A 40 -24.85 -13.05 -19.52
C GLY A 40 -23.31 -12.91 -19.59
N GLU A 41 -22.76 -11.88 -20.23
CA GLU A 41 -21.30 -11.60 -20.19
C GLU A 41 -20.92 -10.80 -18.93
N ASP A 42 -19.85 -11.20 -18.23
CA ASP A 42 -19.29 -10.48 -17.07
C ASP A 42 -18.64 -9.17 -17.53
N PHE A 43 -19.33 -8.06 -17.29
CA PHE A 43 -18.96 -6.72 -17.74
C PHE A 43 -17.60 -6.25 -17.19
N PRO A 44 -17.31 -6.35 -15.87
CA PRO A 44 -15.98 -6.13 -15.31
C PRO A 44 -14.86 -6.91 -16.02
N GLU A 45 -15.04 -8.21 -16.30
CA GLU A 45 -14.00 -9.00 -16.96
C GLU A 45 -13.73 -8.57 -18.40
N ARG A 46 -14.76 -8.10 -19.12
CA ARG A 46 -14.58 -7.57 -20.47
C ARG A 46 -13.78 -6.25 -20.46
N LEU A 47 -14.12 -5.32 -19.56
CA LEU A 47 -13.40 -4.06 -19.41
C LEU A 47 -11.92 -4.31 -19.07
N ALA A 48 -11.66 -5.22 -18.14
CA ALA A 48 -10.32 -5.66 -17.78
C ALA A 48 -9.54 -6.15 -19.00
N ARG A 49 -10.13 -7.06 -19.81
CA ARG A 49 -9.52 -7.60 -21.03
C ARG A 49 -9.19 -6.53 -22.08
N GLU A 50 -10.06 -5.54 -22.27
CA GLU A 50 -9.81 -4.48 -23.25
C GLU A 50 -8.74 -3.49 -22.77
N ILE A 51 -8.70 -3.18 -21.47
CA ILE A 51 -7.59 -2.40 -20.90
C ILE A 51 -6.27 -3.17 -21.04
N GLU A 52 -6.27 -4.48 -20.79
CA GLU A 52 -5.09 -5.34 -20.95
C GLU A 52 -4.55 -5.38 -22.38
N LYS A 53 -5.43 -5.40 -23.39
CA LYS A 53 -5.04 -5.34 -24.81
C LYS A 53 -4.54 -3.97 -25.25
N SER A 54 -4.95 -2.91 -24.56
CA SER A 54 -4.58 -1.54 -24.91
C SER A 54 -3.15 -1.23 -24.48
N ASP A 55 -2.40 -0.48 -25.28
CA ASP A 55 -1.04 -0.05 -24.92
C ASP A 55 -1.08 1.07 -23.86
N MET A 56 -2.14 1.88 -23.88
CA MET A 56 -2.32 3.04 -23.01
C MET A 56 -3.79 3.36 -22.76
N LEU A 57 -4.03 4.10 -21.68
CA LEU A 57 -5.34 4.63 -21.32
C LEU A 57 -5.32 6.16 -21.44
N LEU A 58 -6.27 6.70 -22.21
CA LEU A 58 -6.58 8.12 -22.26
C LEU A 58 -7.71 8.40 -21.26
N TYR A 59 -7.40 9.08 -20.17
CA TYR A 59 -8.38 9.42 -19.14
C TYR A 59 -8.91 10.83 -19.36
N LEU A 60 -10.20 10.95 -19.68
CA LEU A 60 -10.88 12.24 -19.80
C LEU A 60 -11.43 12.69 -18.45
N VAL A 61 -10.76 13.66 -17.83
CA VAL A 61 -11.10 14.22 -16.51
C VAL A 61 -12.11 15.34 -16.66
N SER A 62 -13.30 15.09 -16.11
CA SER A 62 -14.41 16.01 -15.88
C SER A 62 -15.02 15.79 -14.49
N ALA A 63 -15.85 16.72 -14.01
CA ALA A 63 -16.65 16.57 -12.80
C ALA A 63 -17.45 15.24 -12.77
N ALA A 64 -18.02 14.83 -13.91
CA ALA A 64 -18.78 13.59 -14.01
C ALA A 64 -17.88 12.34 -13.99
N SER A 65 -16.73 12.40 -14.66
CA SER A 65 -15.77 11.29 -14.69
C SER A 65 -15.17 10.99 -13.32
N VAL A 66 -14.90 12.04 -12.52
CA VAL A 66 -14.30 11.91 -11.19
C VAL A 66 -15.29 11.44 -10.14
N ASP A 67 -16.60 11.43 -10.43
CA ASP A 67 -17.62 10.85 -9.57
C ASP A 67 -18.04 9.44 -10.02
N SER A 68 -17.70 9.05 -11.25
CA SER A 68 -18.00 7.73 -11.79
C SER A 68 -17.13 6.63 -11.15
N ARG A 69 -17.79 5.69 -10.45
CA ARG A 69 -17.14 4.48 -9.89
C ARG A 69 -16.47 3.64 -10.99
N TRP A 70 -17.07 3.59 -12.17
CA TRP A 70 -16.57 2.80 -13.29
C TRP A 70 -15.28 3.39 -13.86
N VAL A 71 -15.27 4.69 -14.15
CA VAL A 71 -14.08 5.41 -14.64
C VAL A 71 -12.93 5.29 -13.64
N LYS A 72 -13.20 5.48 -12.35
CA LYS A 72 -12.19 5.25 -11.28
C LYS A 72 -11.62 3.84 -11.31
N SER A 73 -12.47 2.84 -11.50
CA SER A 73 -12.06 1.43 -11.54
C SER A 73 -11.18 1.15 -12.76
N GLU A 74 -11.52 1.69 -13.93
CA GLU A 74 -10.71 1.55 -15.15
C GLU A 74 -9.36 2.22 -15.03
N VAL A 75 -9.32 3.46 -14.53
CA VAL A 75 -8.08 4.22 -14.32
C VAL A 75 -7.19 3.52 -13.30
N GLN A 76 -7.77 3.02 -12.20
CA GLN A 76 -7.03 2.24 -11.21
C GLN A 76 -6.55 0.90 -11.76
N TYR A 77 -7.38 0.21 -12.55
CA TYR A 77 -7.02 -1.07 -13.19
C TYR A 77 -5.87 -0.88 -14.17
N ALA A 78 -5.95 0.13 -15.03
CA ALA A 78 -4.89 0.50 -15.98
C ALA A 78 -3.59 0.87 -15.26
N PHE A 79 -3.68 1.62 -14.15
CA PHE A 79 -2.54 1.94 -13.30
C PHE A 79 -1.88 0.67 -12.72
N ASN A 80 -2.70 -0.23 -12.16
CA ASN A 80 -2.23 -1.51 -11.61
C ASN A 80 -1.58 -2.40 -12.67
N HIS A 81 -2.00 -2.30 -13.93
CA HIS A 81 -1.46 -3.03 -15.08
C HIS A 81 -0.34 -2.26 -15.82
N ARG A 82 0.20 -1.20 -15.20
CA ARG A 82 1.29 -0.37 -15.74
C ARG A 82 1.02 0.19 -17.13
N LYS A 83 -0.25 0.47 -17.46
CA LYS A 83 -0.59 1.16 -18.69
C LYS A 83 -0.13 2.62 -18.59
N GLN A 84 0.34 3.17 -19.69
CA GLN A 84 0.56 4.60 -19.78
C GLN A 84 -0.78 5.30 -19.65
N ILE A 85 -0.93 6.19 -18.67
CA ILE A 85 -2.16 6.97 -18.50
C ILE A 85 -1.88 8.39 -18.97
N ILE A 86 -2.55 8.80 -20.05
CA ILE A 86 -2.54 10.18 -20.52
C ILE A 86 -3.78 10.85 -19.97
N VAL A 87 -3.58 11.88 -19.14
CA VAL A 87 -4.66 12.59 -18.47
C VAL A 87 -5.04 13.82 -19.29
N VAL A 88 -6.29 13.86 -19.75
CA VAL A 88 -6.86 14.98 -20.50
C VAL A 88 -7.88 15.70 -19.64
N ARG A 89 -7.67 16.98 -19.34
CA ARG A 89 -8.60 17.77 -18.52
C ARG A 89 -9.65 18.45 -19.41
N LEU A 90 -10.90 18.02 -19.28
CA LEU A 90 -12.05 18.62 -19.98
C LEU A 90 -12.62 19.84 -19.22
N ASP A 91 -12.36 19.94 -17.92
CA ASP A 91 -12.76 21.07 -17.09
C ASP A 91 -11.73 21.32 -15.96
N LEU A 92 -12.01 22.31 -15.09
CA LEU A 92 -11.13 22.70 -13.99
C LEU A 92 -11.25 21.79 -12.76
N THR A 93 -11.95 20.66 -12.86
CA THR A 93 -12.15 19.74 -11.74
C THR A 93 -10.79 19.23 -11.23
N PRO A 94 -10.53 19.30 -9.91
CA PRO A 94 -9.34 18.70 -9.32
C PRO A 94 -9.45 17.18 -9.34
N LEU A 95 -8.32 16.50 -9.55
CA LEU A 95 -8.29 15.04 -9.43
C LEU A 95 -8.66 14.62 -8.00
N PRO A 96 -9.51 13.57 -7.84
CA PRO A 96 -9.80 13.00 -6.54
C PRO A 96 -8.52 12.55 -5.83
N ARG A 97 -8.48 12.66 -4.50
CA ARG A 97 -7.35 12.17 -3.70
C ARG A 97 -7.03 10.69 -3.93
N THR A 98 -8.00 9.90 -4.36
CA THR A 98 -7.83 8.48 -4.72
C THR A 98 -7.01 8.27 -5.99
N LEU A 99 -6.92 9.27 -6.88
CA LEU A 99 -6.11 9.26 -8.10
C LEU A 99 -4.83 10.10 -7.94
N PHE A 100 -4.31 10.24 -6.71
CA PHE A 100 -3.12 11.05 -6.45
C PHE A 100 -1.89 10.59 -7.24
N PHE A 101 -1.84 9.33 -7.67
CA PHE A 101 -0.77 8.81 -8.52
C PHE A 101 -0.68 9.51 -9.89
N LEU A 102 -1.75 10.20 -10.32
CA LEU A 102 -1.77 11.02 -11.53
C LEU A 102 -1.30 12.46 -11.31
N THR A 103 -1.06 12.90 -10.07
CA THR A 103 -0.64 14.30 -9.81
C THR A 103 0.77 14.61 -10.27
N MET A 104 1.56 13.57 -10.59
CA MET A 104 2.92 13.65 -11.13
C MET A 104 2.96 13.54 -12.67
N THR A 105 1.80 13.44 -13.32
CA THR A 105 1.68 13.31 -14.78
C THR A 105 1.37 14.68 -15.40
N ASP A 106 2.07 15.02 -16.48
CA ASP A 106 1.72 16.21 -17.27
C ASP A 106 0.32 16.06 -17.90
N TYR A 107 -0.51 17.08 -17.75
CA TYR A 107 -1.88 17.08 -18.26
C TYR A 107 -1.96 17.62 -19.69
N VAL A 108 -2.83 17.02 -20.50
CA VAL A 108 -3.31 17.61 -21.76
C VAL A 108 -4.54 18.45 -21.43
N GLU A 109 -4.40 19.77 -21.54
CA GLU A 109 -5.49 20.71 -21.30
C GLU A 109 -6.46 20.75 -22.51
N ALA A 110 -7.74 20.48 -22.24
CA ALA A 110 -8.84 20.49 -23.20
C ALA A 110 -10.09 21.19 -22.64
N THR A 111 -9.90 22.11 -21.69
CA THR A 111 -10.92 22.82 -20.90
C THR A 111 -11.94 23.64 -21.71
N TYR A 112 -11.72 23.78 -23.02
CA TYR A 112 -12.61 24.51 -23.95
C TYR A 112 -13.18 23.61 -25.05
N TRP A 113 -13.22 22.28 -24.83
CA TRP A 113 -13.74 21.33 -25.82
C TRP A 113 -15.19 21.67 -26.27
N ASN A 114 -16.02 22.11 -25.33
CA ASN A 114 -17.45 22.37 -25.55
C ASN A 114 -17.77 23.59 -26.44
N THR A 115 -16.77 24.40 -26.83
CA THR A 115 -17.00 25.67 -27.51
C THR A 115 -16.82 25.61 -29.03
N SER A 116 -16.23 24.56 -29.60
CA SER A 116 -16.06 24.45 -31.06
C SER A 116 -16.19 23.05 -31.67
N SER A 117 -16.48 22.00 -30.89
CA SER A 117 -16.54 20.59 -31.34
C SER A 117 -15.30 20.14 -32.16
N THR A 118 -14.22 20.91 -32.07
CA THR A 118 -12.97 20.75 -32.79
C THR A 118 -11.85 20.98 -31.78
N LEU A 119 -10.90 20.05 -31.72
CA LEU A 119 -9.80 20.14 -30.77
C LEU A 119 -8.90 21.29 -31.20
N ARG A 120 -8.50 22.15 -30.25
CA ARG A 120 -7.57 23.24 -30.53
C ARG A 120 -6.23 22.67 -31.00
N PRO A 121 -5.52 23.32 -31.94
CA PRO A 121 -4.22 22.85 -32.42
C PRO A 121 -3.22 22.54 -31.29
N GLU A 122 -3.19 23.35 -30.23
CA GLU A 122 -2.33 23.13 -29.04
C GLU A 122 -2.65 21.83 -28.29
N THR A 123 -3.95 21.49 -28.17
CA THR A 123 -4.39 20.23 -27.54
C THR A 123 -3.96 19.04 -28.39
N VAL A 124 -4.09 19.16 -29.72
CA VAL A 124 -3.65 18.14 -30.69
C VAL A 124 -2.14 17.93 -30.61
N GLU A 125 -1.35 19.01 -30.57
CA GLU A 125 0.10 18.95 -30.47
C GLU A 125 0.57 18.31 -29.16
N LYS A 126 0.02 18.75 -28.02
CA LYS A 126 0.34 18.17 -26.70
C LYS A 126 -0.02 16.70 -26.61
N LEU A 127 -1.19 16.32 -27.12
CA LEU A 127 -1.60 14.92 -27.17
C LEU A 127 -0.65 14.10 -28.06
N SER A 128 -0.32 14.60 -29.25
CA SER A 128 0.62 13.94 -30.17
C SER A 128 2.00 13.74 -29.53
N ARG A 129 2.48 14.74 -28.78
CA ARG A 129 3.72 14.63 -28.01
C ARG A 129 3.59 13.59 -26.90
N ALA A 130 2.50 13.61 -26.12
CA ALA A 130 2.27 12.64 -25.04
C ALA A 130 2.20 11.19 -25.55
N LEU A 131 1.61 10.98 -26.74
CA LEU A 131 1.54 9.69 -27.43
C LEU A 131 2.89 9.23 -27.99
N SER A 132 3.78 10.17 -28.31
CA SER A 132 5.12 9.90 -28.86
C SER A 132 6.18 9.69 -27.78
N LEU A 133 5.92 10.14 -26.55
CA LEU A 133 6.77 9.84 -25.41
C LEU A 133 6.65 8.34 -25.12
N THR A 134 7.76 7.62 -25.23
CA THR A 134 7.86 6.26 -24.68
C THR A 134 7.47 6.31 -23.21
N PRO A 135 6.66 5.37 -22.71
CA PRO A 135 6.14 5.42 -21.35
C PRO A 135 7.27 5.69 -20.37
N ASN A 136 7.15 6.76 -19.57
CA ASN A 136 7.95 6.87 -18.36
C ASN A 136 7.43 5.72 -17.47
N PRO A 137 8.21 4.66 -17.23
CA PRO A 137 7.69 3.54 -16.48
C PRO A 137 7.37 4.05 -15.08
N ALA A 138 6.10 3.95 -14.67
CA ALA A 138 5.82 3.87 -13.25
C ALA A 138 6.74 2.76 -12.69
N PRO A 139 7.49 3.00 -11.60
CA PRO A 139 8.43 2.02 -11.09
C PRO A 139 7.68 0.71 -10.86
N ALA A 140 8.08 -0.32 -11.61
CA ALA A 140 7.49 -1.64 -11.55
C ALA A 140 7.54 -2.16 -10.10
N PRO A 141 6.44 -2.66 -9.49
CA PRO A 141 6.61 -3.71 -8.49
C PRO A 141 7.26 -4.87 -9.25
N PRO A 142 8.47 -5.35 -8.94
CA PRO A 142 9.14 -6.37 -9.73
C PRO A 142 8.19 -7.54 -9.95
N SER A 143 7.98 -7.83 -11.23
CA SER A 143 7.36 -9.08 -11.65
C SER A 143 8.31 -10.21 -11.23
N PRO A 144 7.82 -11.39 -10.80
CA PRO A 144 8.68 -12.54 -10.56
C PRO A 144 9.50 -12.80 -11.82
N SER A 145 10.81 -12.63 -11.72
CA SER A 145 11.73 -12.75 -12.84
C SER A 145 11.69 -14.18 -13.38
N PRO A 146 11.61 -14.40 -14.70
CA PRO A 146 11.89 -15.72 -15.28
C PRO A 146 13.37 -16.07 -14.98
N ALA A 147 13.61 -17.28 -14.46
CA ALA A 147 14.91 -17.93 -14.25
C ALA A 147 15.99 -17.50 -15.28
N THR A 148 17.26 -17.22 -14.97
CA THR A 148 18.16 -17.62 -13.85
C THR A 148 19.45 -16.79 -13.99
N LYS A 149 19.72 -15.87 -13.06
CA LYS A 149 21.11 -15.71 -12.59
C LYS A 149 21.24 -16.68 -11.41
N PRO A 150 22.34 -17.46 -11.27
CA PRO A 150 22.50 -18.27 -10.07
C PRO A 150 22.44 -17.33 -8.86
N GLY A 151 21.39 -17.48 -8.06
CA GLY A 151 21.23 -16.67 -6.86
C GLY A 151 22.35 -17.03 -5.89
N LEU A 152 22.84 -16.03 -5.17
CA LEU A 152 23.91 -16.24 -4.20
C LEU A 152 23.35 -17.03 -3.02
N VAL A 153 24.02 -18.11 -2.63
CA VAL A 153 23.61 -18.92 -1.48
C VAL A 153 24.38 -18.48 -0.25
N VAL A 154 23.64 -18.15 0.81
CA VAL A 154 24.16 -17.88 2.14
C VAL A 154 23.81 -19.07 3.03
N ALA A 155 24.81 -19.70 3.65
CA ALA A 155 24.57 -20.75 4.65
C ALA A 155 25.63 -20.72 5.74
N ARG A 156 25.24 -21.03 6.99
CA ARG A 156 26.19 -21.17 8.11
C ARG A 156 27.01 -22.45 8.03
N ILE A 157 26.46 -23.51 7.46
CA ILE A 157 27.03 -24.85 7.38
C ILE A 157 26.85 -25.37 5.95
N GLY A 158 27.78 -26.20 5.46
CA GLY A 158 27.69 -26.83 4.14
C GLY A 158 28.05 -25.91 2.98
N PRO A 159 27.73 -26.28 1.73
CA PRO A 159 28.02 -25.49 0.54
C PRO A 159 27.30 -24.14 0.56
N ALA A 160 28.04 -23.05 0.34
CA ALA A 160 27.51 -21.69 0.21
C ALA A 160 28.52 -20.78 -0.50
N ASP A 161 28.03 -19.74 -1.15
CA ASP A 161 28.85 -18.65 -1.69
C ASP A 161 29.33 -17.72 -0.57
N PHE A 162 28.49 -17.50 0.45
CA PHE A 162 28.76 -16.61 1.57
C PHE A 162 28.34 -17.21 2.92
N ARG A 163 28.99 -16.73 3.99
CA ARG A 163 28.66 -17.08 5.40
C ARG A 163 27.92 -15.96 6.15
N SER A 164 27.88 -14.77 5.56
CA SER A 164 27.18 -13.58 6.03
C SER A 164 26.24 -13.09 4.94
N ILE A 165 25.04 -12.71 5.33
CA ILE A 165 24.04 -12.09 4.46
C ILE A 165 24.52 -10.71 4.02
N GLY A 166 25.09 -9.91 4.93
CA GLY A 166 25.62 -8.60 4.63
C GLY A 166 26.75 -8.63 3.58
N ASP A 167 27.65 -9.61 3.65
CA ASP A 167 28.71 -9.77 2.63
C ASP A 167 28.17 -10.23 1.28
N ALA A 168 27.16 -11.12 1.28
CA ALA A 168 26.44 -11.47 0.07
C ALA A 168 25.83 -10.23 -0.57
N ILE A 169 25.08 -9.42 0.19
CA ILE A 169 24.50 -8.17 -0.29
C ILE A 169 25.57 -7.27 -0.88
N LYS A 170 26.69 -7.02 -0.18
CA LYS A 170 27.78 -6.16 -0.71
C LYS A 170 28.28 -6.63 -2.08
N LYS A 171 28.43 -7.93 -2.30
CA LYS A 171 28.95 -8.50 -3.56
C LYS A 171 27.89 -8.74 -4.62
N ALA A 172 26.63 -8.84 -4.25
CA ALA A 172 25.53 -9.12 -5.14
C ALA A 172 25.35 -8.00 -6.19
N PRO A 173 25.18 -8.30 -7.48
CA PRO A 173 24.70 -7.33 -8.46
C PRO A 173 23.32 -6.79 -8.07
N GLU A 174 22.97 -5.57 -8.48
CA GLU A 174 21.63 -5.04 -8.27
C GLU A 174 20.57 -5.92 -8.97
N GLY A 175 19.42 -6.07 -8.32
CA GLY A 175 18.30 -6.91 -8.75
C GLY A 175 18.55 -8.42 -8.62
N SER A 176 19.62 -8.85 -7.93
CA SER A 176 19.88 -10.28 -7.73
C SER A 176 19.15 -10.85 -6.52
N THR A 177 18.94 -12.17 -6.58
CA THR A 177 18.36 -12.97 -5.50
C THR A 177 19.47 -13.59 -4.65
N ILE A 178 19.30 -13.52 -3.33
CA ILE A 178 20.15 -14.12 -2.31
C ILE A 178 19.30 -15.13 -1.54
N TYR A 179 19.65 -16.41 -1.63
CA TYR A 179 19.00 -17.50 -0.92
C TYR A 179 19.67 -17.72 0.43
N VAL A 180 18.91 -17.65 1.52
CA VAL A 180 19.41 -17.83 2.88
C VAL A 180 18.95 -19.17 3.42
N LYS A 181 19.90 -20.08 3.62
CA LYS A 181 19.63 -21.40 4.23
C LYS A 181 19.42 -21.26 5.74
N PRO A 182 18.76 -22.27 6.38
CA PRO A 182 18.64 -22.38 7.82
C PRO A 182 19.94 -22.07 8.58
N GLY A 183 19.81 -21.26 9.62
CA GLY A 183 20.92 -20.81 10.43
C GLY A 183 20.57 -19.57 11.26
N LEU A 184 21.38 -19.35 12.31
CA LEU A 184 21.38 -18.12 13.08
C LEU A 184 22.44 -17.17 12.52
N TYR A 185 21.98 -16.02 12.04
CA TYR A 185 22.79 -14.94 11.46
C TYR A 185 22.80 -13.76 12.42
N ARG A 186 23.93 -13.60 13.13
CA ARG A 186 24.11 -12.48 14.09
C ARG A 186 24.76 -11.30 13.41
N GLU A 187 23.95 -10.55 12.67
CA GLU A 187 24.38 -9.40 11.87
C GLU A 187 23.22 -8.44 11.63
N SER A 188 23.53 -7.15 11.46
CA SER A 188 22.56 -6.13 11.04
C SER A 188 22.60 -5.97 9.53
N ILE A 189 21.43 -6.07 8.88
CA ILE A 189 21.30 -6.03 7.43
C ILE A 189 20.85 -4.64 6.97
N THR A 190 21.67 -4.02 6.13
CA THR A 190 21.29 -2.79 5.42
C THR A 190 21.02 -3.08 3.96
N LEU A 191 19.78 -2.82 3.53
CA LEU A 191 19.36 -2.91 2.13
C LEU A 191 19.66 -1.58 1.44
N ASN A 192 20.90 -1.41 0.99
CA ASN A 192 21.39 -0.17 0.36
C ASN A 192 21.38 -0.21 -1.18
N LYS A 193 20.92 -1.32 -1.76
CA LYS A 193 20.70 -1.47 -3.20
C LYS A 193 19.59 -2.50 -3.45
N PRO A 194 18.96 -2.50 -4.64
CA PRO A 194 17.90 -3.44 -4.95
C PRO A 194 18.41 -4.88 -4.93
N VAL A 195 17.85 -5.70 -4.05
CA VAL A 195 18.12 -7.14 -3.94
C VAL A 195 16.87 -7.85 -3.42
N GLU A 196 16.81 -9.17 -3.66
CA GLU A 196 15.82 -10.05 -3.05
C GLU A 196 16.51 -10.98 -2.07
N LEU A 197 16.06 -10.98 -0.82
CA LEU A 197 16.51 -11.90 0.21
C LEU A 197 15.42 -12.94 0.46
N ILE A 198 15.69 -14.20 0.10
CA ILE A 198 14.71 -15.28 0.16
C ILE A 198 15.19 -16.37 1.11
N GLY A 199 14.40 -16.68 2.12
CA GLY A 199 14.61 -17.85 2.97
C GLY A 199 14.41 -19.14 2.18
N ASP A 200 15.42 -20.02 2.20
CA ASP A 200 15.43 -21.31 1.52
C ASP A 200 15.35 -22.43 2.58
N GLY A 201 14.16 -22.52 3.18
CA GLY A 201 13.84 -23.40 4.29
C GLY A 201 12.67 -22.84 5.12
N PRO A 202 12.27 -23.52 6.20
CA PRO A 202 11.30 -23.00 7.16
C PRO A 202 11.77 -21.67 7.76
N ARG A 203 10.90 -20.66 7.82
CA ARG A 203 11.27 -19.29 8.26
C ARG A 203 11.75 -19.25 9.71
N GLU A 204 11.21 -20.12 10.56
CA GLU A 204 11.58 -20.27 11.97
C GLU A 204 13.03 -20.74 12.15
N ASP A 205 13.60 -21.41 11.15
CA ASP A 205 14.98 -21.90 11.18
C ASP A 205 15.98 -20.92 10.55
N ILE A 206 15.50 -19.81 9.97
CA ILE A 206 16.33 -18.80 9.30
C ILE A 206 16.20 -17.49 10.08
N VAL A 207 17.08 -17.33 11.08
CA VAL A 207 16.97 -16.26 12.06
C VAL A 207 18.07 -15.23 11.87
N ILE A 208 17.69 -13.99 11.60
CA ILE A 208 18.57 -12.82 11.72
C ILE A 208 18.36 -12.25 13.11
N GLU A 209 19.43 -12.16 13.89
CA GLU A 209 19.39 -11.67 15.27
C GLU A 209 20.41 -10.56 15.49
N VAL A 210 19.99 -9.49 16.18
CA VAL A 210 20.89 -8.43 16.64
C VAL A 210 20.61 -8.07 18.08
N THR A 211 21.63 -7.63 18.81
CA THR A 211 21.49 -7.00 20.13
C THR A 211 21.61 -5.48 20.07
N GLN A 212 22.17 -4.94 18.98
CA GLN A 212 22.34 -3.52 18.73
C GLN A 212 21.97 -3.20 17.29
N GLY A 213 21.27 -2.09 17.08
CA GLY A 213 20.74 -1.70 15.78
C GLY A 213 19.50 -2.50 15.37
N ASN A 214 19.09 -2.33 14.12
CA ASN A 214 17.98 -3.06 13.52
C ASN A 214 18.45 -4.39 12.91
N CYS A 215 17.58 -5.41 12.87
CA CYS A 215 17.88 -6.61 12.07
C CYS A 215 17.94 -6.23 10.58
N LEU A 216 16.97 -5.42 10.16
CA LEU A 216 16.84 -4.95 8.79
C LEU A 216 16.61 -3.44 8.75
N ARG A 217 17.44 -2.73 8.00
CA ARG A 217 17.27 -1.30 7.70
C ARG A 217 17.15 -1.07 6.20
N MET A 218 16.06 -0.46 5.78
CA MET A 218 15.86 -0.03 4.38
C MET A 218 16.68 1.22 4.08
N SER A 219 17.40 1.24 2.95
CA SER A 219 18.26 2.36 2.53
C SER A 219 18.37 2.49 1.01
N THR A 220 17.41 1.92 0.29
CA THR A 220 17.29 1.96 -1.17
C THR A 220 15.82 2.18 -1.54
N ASP A 221 15.51 2.38 -2.82
CA ASP A 221 14.15 2.65 -3.27
C ASP A 221 13.27 1.40 -3.30
N TYR A 222 13.89 0.22 -3.40
CA TYR A 222 13.15 -1.04 -3.51
C TYR A 222 13.98 -2.25 -3.07
N ALA A 223 13.38 -3.16 -2.29
CA ALA A 223 13.99 -4.44 -1.95
C ALA A 223 12.91 -5.46 -1.53
N ILE A 224 13.23 -6.75 -1.62
CA ILE A 224 12.34 -7.84 -1.21
C ILE A 224 13.00 -8.66 -0.11
N VAL A 225 12.22 -9.02 0.92
CA VAL A 225 12.61 -9.96 1.97
C VAL A 225 11.48 -10.94 2.19
N ARG A 226 11.78 -12.24 2.11
CA ARG A 226 10.78 -13.32 2.23
C ARG A 226 11.22 -14.46 3.12
N GLY A 227 10.32 -14.97 3.94
CA GLY A 227 10.50 -16.26 4.64
C GLY A 227 11.63 -16.27 5.66
N LEU A 228 11.80 -15.17 6.41
CA LEU A 228 12.84 -15.04 7.44
C LEU A 228 12.24 -14.70 8.81
N THR A 229 12.98 -15.03 9.87
CA THR A 229 12.72 -14.54 11.22
C THR A 229 13.69 -13.39 11.55
N LEU A 230 13.16 -12.24 11.95
CA LEU A 230 13.90 -11.03 12.30
C LEU A 230 13.74 -10.75 13.78
N ARG A 231 14.80 -10.96 14.55
CA ARG A 231 14.78 -10.95 16.02
C ARG A 231 15.69 -9.87 16.59
N GLN A 232 15.10 -8.73 16.91
CA GLN A 232 15.78 -7.68 17.67
C GLN A 232 15.77 -8.07 19.15
N ARG A 233 16.96 -8.16 19.74
CA ARG A 233 17.19 -8.40 21.17
C ARG A 233 17.68 -7.13 21.82
N SER A 234 17.32 -6.90 23.07
CA SER A 234 17.82 -5.74 23.81
C SER A 234 19.28 -5.94 24.19
N GLY A 235 20.16 -5.11 23.63
CA GLY A 235 21.37 -4.65 24.29
C GLY A 235 21.07 -3.23 24.78
N ALA A 236 21.34 -2.94 26.06
CA ALA A 236 20.95 -1.75 26.79
C ALA A 236 20.84 -0.42 25.98
N GLU A 237 19.84 0.39 26.34
CA GLU A 237 19.66 1.83 26.04
C GLU A 237 19.29 2.28 24.60
N ALA A 238 19.15 1.40 23.61
CA ALA A 238 18.88 1.83 22.24
C ALA A 238 17.42 1.58 21.78
N GLU A 239 16.76 2.58 21.18
CA GLU A 239 15.41 2.52 20.58
C GLU A 239 15.42 1.80 19.22
N ASN A 240 15.86 0.54 19.18
CA ASN A 240 15.95 -0.24 17.94
C ASN A 240 14.72 -1.11 17.67
N THR A 241 14.38 -1.28 16.41
CA THR A 241 13.29 -2.14 15.91
C THR A 241 13.83 -3.34 15.14
N ALA A 242 13.04 -4.40 14.95
CA ALA A 242 13.48 -5.50 14.09
C ALA A 242 13.62 -5.04 12.63
N VAL A 243 12.64 -4.30 12.15
CA VAL A 243 12.65 -3.71 10.80
C VAL A 243 12.42 -2.22 10.87
N TYR A 244 13.33 -1.46 10.26
CA TYR A 244 13.21 -0.01 10.14
C TYR A 244 13.16 0.42 8.66
N VAL A 245 12.09 1.11 8.30
CA VAL A 245 11.81 1.60 6.94
C VAL A 245 11.71 3.13 6.96
N PRO A 246 12.85 3.86 6.85
CA PRO A 246 12.84 5.32 6.76
C PRO A 246 12.47 5.86 5.37
N GLN A 247 12.49 4.99 4.35
CA GLN A 247 12.25 5.34 2.96
C GLN A 247 12.02 4.08 2.13
N GLY A 248 11.43 4.28 0.96
CA GLY A 248 11.42 3.30 -0.13
C GLY A 248 10.39 2.18 0.02
N ARG A 249 10.41 1.39 -1.05
CA ARG A 249 9.68 0.17 -1.40
C ARG A 249 10.12 -1.12 -0.70
N LEU A 250 10.01 -1.31 0.61
CA LEU A 250 10.30 -2.64 1.19
C LEU A 250 9.12 -3.59 1.00
N VAL A 251 9.31 -4.71 0.29
CA VAL A 251 8.35 -5.82 0.26
C VAL A 251 8.80 -6.87 1.28
N LEU A 252 7.99 -7.09 2.31
CA LEU A 252 8.26 -8.05 3.38
C LEU A 252 7.13 -9.09 3.42
N GLU A 253 7.43 -10.33 3.06
CA GLU A 253 6.40 -11.38 2.98
C GLU A 253 6.79 -12.63 3.76
N ASP A 254 5.80 -13.25 4.40
CA ASP A 254 5.95 -14.54 5.07
C ASP A 254 7.04 -14.52 6.16
N CYS A 255 7.26 -13.39 6.82
CA CYS A 255 8.29 -13.21 7.85
C CYS A 255 7.73 -13.17 9.28
N ASP A 256 8.60 -13.50 10.25
CA ASP A 256 8.34 -13.33 11.68
C ASP A 256 9.19 -12.17 12.23
N LEU A 257 8.56 -11.25 12.96
CA LEU A 257 9.22 -10.06 13.50
C LEU A 257 8.98 -9.96 15.00
N THR A 258 10.06 -9.93 15.78
CA THR A 258 10.03 -9.76 17.24
C THR A 258 11.06 -8.73 17.69
N SER A 259 10.77 -7.96 18.73
CA SER A 259 11.66 -6.92 19.24
C SER A 259 11.61 -6.78 20.75
N ASP A 260 12.73 -7.02 21.43
CA ASP A 260 12.83 -6.82 22.88
C ASP A 260 13.07 -5.33 23.27
N SER A 261 13.18 -4.43 22.29
CA SER A 261 13.53 -3.01 22.48
C SER A 261 12.31 -2.08 22.36
N VAL A 262 11.86 -1.82 21.13
CA VAL A 262 10.70 -0.96 20.85
C VAL A 262 9.71 -1.71 19.94
N ALA A 263 9.28 -1.12 18.82
CA ALA A 263 8.40 -1.78 17.89
C ALA A 263 9.07 -2.92 17.10
N CYS A 264 8.28 -3.86 16.59
CA CYS A 264 8.78 -4.88 15.67
C CYS A 264 9.07 -4.30 14.29
N LEU A 265 8.17 -3.46 13.79
CA LEU A 265 8.30 -2.80 12.49
C LEU A 265 8.00 -1.31 12.63
N GLU A 266 8.95 -0.48 12.23
CA GLU A 266 8.80 0.97 12.19
C GLU A 266 8.88 1.50 10.76
N THR A 267 7.89 2.33 10.42
CA THR A 267 7.79 3.04 9.15
C THR A 267 7.77 4.53 9.43
N LYS A 268 8.82 5.22 8.95
CA LYS A 268 9.07 6.62 9.27
C LYS A 268 9.30 7.42 7.98
N GLY A 269 8.72 8.61 7.90
CA GLY A 269 8.99 9.55 6.81
C GLY A 269 8.05 9.42 5.61
N GLY A 270 7.74 10.55 4.96
CA GLY A 270 6.82 10.61 3.82
C GLY A 270 7.26 9.86 2.55
N GLY A 271 8.53 9.45 2.48
CA GLY A 271 9.06 8.60 1.41
C GLY A 271 8.98 7.10 1.70
N SER A 272 8.42 6.69 2.85
CA SER A 272 8.33 5.29 3.26
C SER A 272 6.95 4.70 2.98
N ASP A 273 6.92 3.62 2.19
CA ASP A 273 5.67 2.97 1.74
C ASP A 273 5.83 1.45 1.59
N PRO A 274 6.17 0.72 2.68
CA PRO A 274 6.40 -0.71 2.64
C PRO A 274 5.14 -1.50 2.29
N ILE A 275 5.33 -2.70 1.77
CA ILE A 275 4.28 -3.68 1.55
C ILE A 275 4.59 -4.90 2.40
N VAL A 276 3.75 -5.18 3.39
CA VAL A 276 3.95 -6.26 4.37
C VAL A 276 2.81 -7.26 4.23
N ARG A 277 3.12 -8.54 3.96
CA ARG A 277 2.09 -9.57 3.73
C ARG A 277 2.36 -10.86 4.46
N ARG A 278 1.32 -11.48 5.03
CA ARG A 278 1.43 -12.82 5.64
C ARG A 278 2.52 -12.92 6.72
N CYS A 279 2.81 -11.79 7.35
CA CYS A 279 3.82 -11.70 8.41
C CYS A 279 3.18 -11.87 9.79
N ARG A 280 3.96 -12.41 10.72
CA ARG A 280 3.65 -12.43 12.14
C ARG A 280 4.49 -11.38 12.84
N ILE A 281 3.86 -10.42 13.51
CA ILE A 281 4.50 -9.26 14.13
C ILE A 281 4.11 -9.28 15.61
N PHE A 282 5.01 -9.78 16.45
CA PHE A 282 4.63 -10.16 17.80
C PHE A 282 5.75 -10.01 18.82
N ASN A 283 5.36 -9.97 20.10
CA ASN A 283 6.28 -9.81 21.23
C ASN A 283 7.22 -8.61 21.07
N GLY A 284 6.74 -7.51 20.46
CA GLY A 284 7.39 -6.22 20.56
C GLY A 284 7.30 -5.69 21.99
N ASN A 285 8.39 -5.18 22.55
CA ASN A 285 8.37 -4.58 23.88
C ASN A 285 7.49 -3.30 23.91
N GLN A 286 7.36 -2.62 22.76
CA GLN A 286 6.37 -1.55 22.54
C GLN A 286 5.28 -2.00 21.55
N GLY A 287 4.99 -1.21 20.51
CA GLY A 287 3.96 -1.55 19.53
C GLY A 287 4.38 -2.63 18.54
N GLY A 288 3.44 -3.27 17.85
CA GLY A 288 3.77 -4.21 16.78
C GLY A 288 4.26 -3.49 15.53
N ILE A 289 3.37 -2.69 14.93
CA ILE A 289 3.63 -1.82 13.79
C ILE A 289 3.55 -0.37 14.25
N PHE A 290 4.58 0.41 13.98
CA PHE A 290 4.64 1.83 14.28
C PHE A 290 4.85 2.67 13.02
N VAL A 291 3.85 3.48 12.66
CA VAL A 291 3.87 4.34 11.47
C VAL A 291 3.81 5.80 11.89
N HIS A 292 4.82 6.59 11.51
CA HIS A 292 4.88 7.99 11.91
C HIS A 292 5.61 8.90 10.93
N GLU A 293 5.51 10.20 11.18
CA GLU A 293 6.14 11.26 10.38
C GLU A 293 5.82 11.13 8.88
N TYR A 294 4.52 11.15 8.53
CA TYR A 294 4.00 10.97 7.17
C TYR A 294 4.23 9.58 6.55
N GLY A 295 4.70 8.61 7.35
CA GLY A 295 4.84 7.22 6.92
C GLY A 295 3.55 6.64 6.35
N ARG A 296 3.70 5.82 5.31
CA ARG A 296 2.62 5.07 4.66
C ARG A 296 2.90 3.58 4.77
N GLY A 297 2.33 2.79 3.89
CA GLY A 297 2.53 1.35 3.82
C GLY A 297 1.22 0.60 3.73
N THR A 298 1.32 -0.59 3.15
CA THR A 298 0.21 -1.53 2.99
C THR A 298 0.53 -2.81 3.75
N TYR A 299 -0.35 -3.20 4.65
CA TYR A 299 -0.19 -4.35 5.53
C TYR A 299 -1.38 -5.27 5.32
N GLU A 300 -1.16 -6.45 4.75
CA GLU A 300 -2.22 -7.34 4.31
C GLU A 300 -2.03 -8.74 4.90
N ASP A 301 -3.12 -9.36 5.33
CA ASP A 301 -3.12 -10.77 5.75
C ASP A 301 -2.09 -11.06 6.86
N CYS A 302 -1.82 -10.06 7.72
CA CYS A 302 -0.83 -10.14 8.80
C CYS A 302 -1.47 -10.44 10.15
N GLN A 303 -0.69 -11.03 11.06
CA GLN A 303 -1.06 -11.23 12.46
C GLN A 303 -0.20 -10.33 13.34
N VAL A 304 -0.83 -9.49 14.15
CA VAL A 304 -0.16 -8.51 15.03
C VAL A 304 -0.60 -8.72 16.47
N PHE A 305 0.24 -9.37 17.29
CA PHE A 305 -0.20 -9.87 18.58
C PHE A 305 0.85 -9.92 19.68
N GLY A 306 0.42 -9.98 20.94
CA GLY A 306 1.33 -10.14 22.07
C GLY A 306 2.30 -8.98 22.30
N ASN A 307 2.04 -7.81 21.72
CA ASN A 307 2.93 -6.64 21.83
C ASN A 307 2.69 -5.89 23.15
N GLY A 308 3.73 -5.25 23.67
CA GLY A 308 3.77 -4.59 24.97
C GLY A 308 2.95 -3.30 25.05
N LEU A 309 2.67 -2.68 23.89
CA LEU A 309 1.75 -1.54 23.75
C LEU A 309 0.70 -1.86 22.67
N ALA A 310 0.37 -0.89 21.81
CA ALA A 310 -0.64 -1.07 20.77
C ALA A 310 -0.20 -2.07 19.70
N GLY A 311 -1.13 -2.82 19.13
CA GLY A 311 -0.81 -3.68 17.97
C GLY A 311 -0.30 -2.83 16.80
N ILE A 312 -1.08 -1.82 16.41
CA ILE A 312 -0.74 -0.86 15.36
C ILE A 312 -0.86 0.56 15.90
N GLU A 313 0.19 1.36 15.78
CA GLU A 313 0.20 2.78 16.12
C GLU A 313 0.45 3.64 14.87
N ALA A 314 -0.41 4.62 14.61
CA ALA A 314 -0.26 5.59 13.53
C ALA A 314 -0.34 7.02 14.09
N LYS A 315 0.73 7.81 13.89
CA LYS A 315 0.80 9.19 14.39
C LYS A 315 1.54 10.15 13.48
N VAL A 316 1.46 11.45 13.76
CA VAL A 316 2.22 12.50 13.05
C VAL A 316 1.98 12.40 11.54
N ASN A 317 0.72 12.56 11.13
CA ASN A 317 0.29 12.52 9.73
C ASN A 317 0.57 11.19 8.98
N ALA A 318 0.85 10.10 9.70
CA ALA A 318 0.90 8.75 9.14
C ALA A 318 -0.44 8.36 8.49
N ASN A 319 -0.39 7.56 7.43
CA ASN A 319 -1.59 7.08 6.75
C ASN A 319 -1.38 5.67 6.17
N PRO A 320 -1.29 4.63 7.02
CA PRO A 320 -1.16 3.25 6.58
C PRO A 320 -2.48 2.67 6.07
N VAL A 321 -2.36 1.61 5.28
CA VAL A 321 -3.48 0.82 4.76
C VAL A 321 -3.37 -0.60 5.31
N ILE A 322 -4.30 -1.00 6.16
CA ILE A 322 -4.34 -2.32 6.81
C ILE A 322 -5.53 -3.10 6.27
N ARG A 323 -5.32 -4.32 5.75
CA ARG A 323 -6.40 -5.15 5.19
C ARG A 323 -6.33 -6.59 5.64
N ARG A 324 -7.47 -7.19 6.01
CA ARG A 324 -7.57 -8.63 6.32
C ARG A 324 -6.55 -9.07 7.39
N CYS A 325 -6.24 -8.17 8.33
CA CYS A 325 -5.28 -8.44 9.39
C CYS A 325 -5.99 -8.86 10.68
N GLN A 326 -5.30 -9.68 11.48
CA GLN A 326 -5.72 -10.05 12.83
C GLN A 326 -4.85 -9.30 13.84
N ILE A 327 -5.48 -8.57 14.76
CA ILE A 327 -4.82 -7.68 15.72
C ILE A 327 -5.33 -8.01 17.13
N TYR A 328 -4.54 -8.76 17.89
CA TYR A 328 -5.07 -9.39 19.10
C TYR A 328 -4.05 -9.62 20.22
N ASP A 329 -4.52 -9.85 21.44
CA ASP A 329 -3.68 -10.15 22.62
C ASP A 329 -2.56 -9.11 22.86
N ASN A 330 -2.76 -7.86 22.44
CA ASN A 330 -1.81 -6.77 22.71
C ASN A 330 -2.09 -6.16 24.08
N ARG A 331 -1.05 -5.71 24.79
CA ARG A 331 -1.17 -5.10 26.13
C ARG A 331 -1.67 -3.66 26.11
N GLY A 332 -1.71 -3.03 24.94
CA GLY A 332 -2.41 -1.76 24.70
C GLY A 332 -3.70 -1.96 23.92
N SER A 333 -4.13 -0.91 23.21
CA SER A 333 -5.23 -1.03 22.26
C SER A 333 -4.82 -1.81 21.01
N GLY A 334 -5.75 -2.46 20.33
CA GLY A 334 -5.44 -3.11 19.06
C GLY A 334 -4.87 -2.12 18.05
N ILE A 335 -5.60 -1.01 17.85
CA ILE A 335 -5.20 0.10 16.98
C ILE A 335 -5.15 1.40 17.79
N PHE A 336 -4.10 2.20 17.61
CA PHE A 336 -3.97 3.51 18.21
C PHE A 336 -3.63 4.57 17.17
N VAL A 337 -4.52 5.55 16.97
CA VAL A 337 -4.37 6.58 15.95
C VAL A 337 -4.43 7.95 16.61
N HIS A 338 -3.34 8.72 16.54
CA HIS A 338 -3.30 10.01 17.22
C HIS A 338 -2.34 11.02 16.61
N THR A 339 -2.38 12.27 17.09
CA THR A 339 -1.49 13.35 16.61
C THR A 339 -1.60 13.49 15.09
N GLU A 340 -2.82 13.75 14.61
CA GLU A 340 -3.14 13.87 13.17
C GLU A 340 -2.86 12.60 12.35
N GLY A 341 -2.60 11.46 12.99
CA GLY A 341 -2.53 10.18 12.32
C GLY A 341 -3.87 9.83 11.65
N ALA A 342 -3.78 9.13 10.53
CA ALA A 342 -4.90 8.57 9.80
C ALA A 342 -4.64 7.08 9.54
N GLY A 343 -5.40 6.50 8.63
CA GLY A 343 -5.21 5.13 8.14
C GLY A 343 -6.53 4.50 7.73
N SER A 344 -6.48 3.55 6.81
CA SER A 344 -7.65 2.74 6.45
C SER A 344 -7.48 1.31 6.94
N PHE A 345 -8.46 0.81 7.68
CA PHE A 345 -8.53 -0.55 8.19
C PHE A 345 -9.73 -1.22 7.55
N GLU A 346 -9.49 -2.24 6.73
CA GLU A 346 -10.52 -2.89 5.92
C GLU A 346 -10.54 -4.39 6.21
N ASP A 347 -11.71 -4.91 6.58
CA ASP A 347 -11.93 -6.35 6.79
C ASP A 347 -10.98 -6.96 7.83
N CYS A 348 -10.64 -6.19 8.89
CA CYS A 348 -9.73 -6.64 9.95
C CYS A 348 -10.48 -7.22 11.15
N GLU A 349 -9.83 -8.14 11.86
CA GLU A 349 -10.29 -8.71 13.14
C GLU A 349 -9.44 -8.11 14.28
N ILE A 350 -10.09 -7.39 15.21
CA ILE A 350 -9.43 -6.68 16.31
C ILE A 350 -10.06 -7.16 17.62
N HIS A 351 -9.36 -8.01 18.37
CA HIS A 351 -9.96 -8.68 19.52
C HIS A 351 -8.99 -9.02 20.64
N ALA A 352 -9.50 -9.27 21.84
CA ALA A 352 -8.71 -9.70 23.00
C ALA A 352 -7.53 -8.77 23.34
N ASN A 353 -7.61 -7.50 22.98
CA ASN A 353 -6.62 -6.52 23.41
C ASN A 353 -6.95 -6.02 24.82
N LEU A 354 -5.91 -5.73 25.61
CA LEU A 354 -6.03 -5.42 27.03
C LEU A 354 -6.74 -4.08 27.28
N PHE A 355 -6.71 -3.15 26.32
CA PHE A 355 -7.46 -1.89 26.36
C PHE A 355 -8.55 -1.90 25.27
N HIS A 356 -8.80 -0.76 24.63
CA HIS A 356 -9.76 -0.63 23.55
C HIS A 356 -9.40 -1.45 22.31
N GLY A 357 -10.40 -1.81 21.51
CA GLY A 357 -10.14 -2.30 20.14
C GLY A 357 -9.44 -1.21 19.31
N VAL A 358 -10.00 -0.01 19.30
CA VAL A 358 -9.47 1.15 18.59
C VAL A 358 -9.48 2.37 19.50
N ASN A 359 -8.31 2.99 19.70
CA ASN A 359 -8.16 4.25 20.40
C ASN A 359 -7.80 5.36 19.42
N ILE A 360 -8.55 6.46 19.48
CA ILE A 360 -8.37 7.63 18.64
C ILE A 360 -8.26 8.86 19.52
N ARG A 361 -7.21 9.67 19.35
CA ARG A 361 -7.09 10.95 20.05
C ARG A 361 -6.26 12.01 19.33
N ASN A 362 -6.21 13.24 19.83
CA ASN A 362 -5.36 14.31 19.31
C ASN A 362 -5.50 14.48 17.79
N GLN A 363 -6.72 14.72 17.32
CA GLN A 363 -7.03 14.85 15.88
C GLN A 363 -6.76 13.61 15.02
N GLY A 364 -6.55 12.43 15.61
CA GLY A 364 -6.51 11.17 14.87
C GLY A 364 -7.79 10.96 14.05
N ASN A 365 -7.66 10.39 12.84
CA ASN A 365 -8.78 10.28 11.89
C ASN A 365 -8.72 8.99 11.04
N PRO A 366 -8.86 7.80 11.65
CA PRO A 366 -8.89 6.56 10.90
C PRO A 366 -10.23 6.32 10.20
N THR A 367 -10.19 5.52 9.15
CA THR A 367 -11.36 4.93 8.50
C THR A 367 -11.37 3.42 8.72
N LEU A 368 -12.44 2.89 9.29
CA LEU A 368 -12.65 1.47 9.52
C LEU A 368 -13.85 0.99 8.72
N ARG A 369 -13.68 -0.07 7.94
CA ARG A 369 -14.73 -0.66 7.10
C ARG A 369 -14.72 -2.18 7.16
N GLY A 370 -15.87 -2.80 7.42
CA GLY A 370 -15.96 -4.27 7.38
C GLY A 370 -15.21 -4.97 8.53
N CYS A 371 -14.80 -4.23 9.57
CA CYS A 371 -13.99 -4.80 10.64
C CYS A 371 -14.84 -5.45 11.72
N THR A 372 -14.30 -6.47 12.37
CA THR A 372 -14.84 -7.08 13.59
C THR A 372 -13.98 -6.65 14.77
N ILE A 373 -14.55 -5.84 15.66
CA ILE A 373 -13.87 -5.23 16.82
C ILE A 373 -14.56 -5.74 18.08
N THR A 374 -14.16 -6.90 18.60
CA THR A 374 -14.92 -7.62 19.63
C THR A 374 -14.01 -8.16 20.72
N ARG A 375 -14.55 -8.47 21.90
CA ARG A 375 -13.80 -9.12 22.99
C ARG A 375 -12.54 -8.36 23.41
N ASN A 376 -12.50 -7.04 23.27
CA ASN A 376 -11.46 -6.22 23.89
C ASN A 376 -11.91 -5.88 25.32
N GLU A 377 -10.99 -5.75 26.25
CA GLU A 377 -11.31 -5.63 27.68
C GLU A 377 -12.04 -4.31 28.02
N GLU A 378 -11.83 -3.26 27.23
CA GLU A 378 -12.47 -1.96 27.40
C GLU A 378 -13.51 -1.69 26.28
N TYR A 379 -13.51 -0.50 25.67
CA TYR A 379 -14.44 -0.17 24.59
C TYR A 379 -14.00 -0.75 23.23
N GLY A 380 -14.97 -1.03 22.35
CA GLY A 380 -14.69 -1.31 20.94
C GLY A 380 -13.95 -0.14 20.28
N VAL A 381 -14.51 1.06 20.36
CA VAL A 381 -13.88 2.32 19.91
C VAL A 381 -13.92 3.37 21.01
N ARG A 382 -12.74 3.89 21.38
CA ARG A 382 -12.57 5.09 22.21
C ARG A 382 -12.11 6.25 21.34
N ALA A 383 -12.81 7.38 21.43
CA ALA A 383 -12.44 8.62 20.77
C ALA A 383 -12.42 9.79 21.78
N HIS A 384 -11.28 10.47 21.90
CA HIS A 384 -11.12 11.60 22.82
C HIS A 384 -10.14 12.67 22.33
N ASP A 385 -10.00 13.80 23.03
CA ASP A 385 -9.04 14.87 22.70
C ASP A 385 -9.13 15.36 21.22
N GLY A 386 -10.35 15.63 20.75
CA GLY A 386 -10.57 16.10 19.38
C GLY A 386 -10.44 15.02 18.31
N ALA A 387 -10.63 13.75 18.67
CA ALA A 387 -10.59 12.64 17.74
C ALA A 387 -11.65 12.78 16.64
N LYS A 388 -11.30 12.26 15.47
CA LYS A 388 -12.18 12.13 14.31
C LYS A 388 -12.22 10.67 13.88
N GLY A 389 -13.03 10.36 12.89
CA GLY A 389 -12.94 9.06 12.23
C GLY A 389 -14.22 8.66 11.56
N THR A 390 -14.15 7.57 10.83
CA THR A 390 -15.31 6.96 10.18
C THR A 390 -15.28 5.46 10.43
N VAL A 391 -16.35 4.91 10.98
CA VAL A 391 -16.49 3.47 11.24
C VAL A 391 -17.79 3.02 10.59
N THR A 392 -17.67 2.14 9.61
CA THR A 392 -18.81 1.73 8.76
C THR A 392 -18.84 0.23 8.51
N ASN A 393 -20.02 -0.38 8.53
CA ASN A 393 -20.18 -1.81 8.28
C ASN A 393 -19.32 -2.68 9.21
N CYS A 394 -19.11 -2.27 10.46
CA CYS A 394 -18.30 -3.00 11.42
C CYS A 394 -19.17 -3.70 12.48
N ASP A 395 -18.65 -4.76 13.09
CA ASP A 395 -19.22 -5.38 14.29
C ASP A 395 -18.41 -4.97 15.51
N LEU A 396 -19.03 -4.31 16.48
CA LEU A 396 -18.39 -3.79 17.69
C LEU A 396 -18.91 -4.44 18.98
N ARG A 397 -19.69 -5.52 18.87
CA ARG A 397 -20.33 -6.15 20.04
C ARG A 397 -19.31 -6.85 20.94
N ASP A 398 -19.75 -7.24 22.13
CA ASP A 398 -19.00 -8.09 23.06
C ASP A 398 -17.65 -7.50 23.52
N ASN A 399 -17.52 -6.18 23.63
CA ASN A 399 -16.39 -5.52 24.29
C ASN A 399 -16.72 -5.21 25.76
N GLY A 400 -15.72 -5.27 26.65
CA GLY A 400 -15.92 -5.30 28.10
C GLY A 400 -16.58 -4.06 28.69
N TRP A 401 -16.26 -2.87 28.18
CA TRP A 401 -16.90 -1.61 28.61
C TRP A 401 -18.00 -1.13 27.66
N GLY A 402 -18.23 -1.84 26.56
CA GLY A 402 -19.24 -1.51 25.54
C GLY A 402 -18.63 -1.09 24.21
N THR A 403 -19.49 -0.64 23.30
CA THR A 403 -19.11 -0.49 21.88
C THR A 403 -18.42 0.84 21.59
N TRP A 404 -18.86 1.93 22.21
CA TRP A 404 -18.33 3.26 22.00
C TRP A 404 -18.10 4.02 23.29
N HIS A 405 -17.02 4.79 23.31
CA HIS A 405 -16.89 5.94 24.22
C HIS A 405 -16.28 7.11 23.45
N ILE A 406 -17.12 8.08 23.09
CA ILE A 406 -16.76 9.27 22.32
C ILE A 406 -16.98 10.48 23.23
N ASP A 407 -15.93 11.26 23.51
CA ASP A 407 -16.08 12.47 24.32
C ASP A 407 -16.67 13.66 23.53
N ASP A 408 -17.08 14.70 24.25
CA ASP A 408 -17.73 15.89 23.67
C ASP A 408 -16.84 16.67 22.69
N SER A 409 -15.52 16.48 22.77
CA SER A 409 -14.57 17.15 21.87
C SER A 409 -14.38 16.41 20.55
N SER A 410 -14.87 15.16 20.45
CA SER A 410 -14.58 14.23 19.38
C SER A 410 -15.79 13.99 18.48
N ASN A 411 -15.54 13.63 17.22
CA ASN A 411 -16.59 13.36 16.24
C ASN A 411 -16.25 12.16 15.35
N VAL A 412 -16.89 11.02 15.62
CA VAL A 412 -16.76 9.81 14.82
C VAL A 412 -18.04 9.57 14.02
N THR A 413 -17.91 9.48 12.70
CA THR A 413 -19.02 9.09 11.82
C THR A 413 -19.26 7.58 11.97
N ARG A 414 -20.48 7.20 12.34
CA ARG A 414 -20.92 5.82 12.52
C ARG A 414 -22.02 5.50 11.51
N ARG A 415 -21.90 4.40 10.76
CA ARG A 415 -22.91 3.99 9.78
C ARG A 415 -22.96 2.48 9.66
N ASP A 416 -24.17 1.90 9.66
CA ASP A 416 -24.39 0.48 9.34
C ASP A 416 -23.55 -0.48 10.22
N ASN A 417 -23.25 -0.10 11.46
CA ASN A 417 -22.49 -0.92 12.40
C ASN A 417 -23.43 -1.80 13.24
N GLN A 418 -22.92 -2.95 13.69
CA GLN A 418 -23.54 -3.75 14.75
C GLN A 418 -22.95 -3.28 16.08
N GLU A 419 -23.81 -2.80 16.97
CA GLU A 419 -23.44 -2.10 18.21
C GLU A 419 -24.15 -2.70 19.43
#